data_AF-A0A0K8MEV7-F1
#
_entry.id   AF-A0A0K8MEV7-F1
#
_cell.length_a   1.000
_cell.length_b   1.000
_cell.length_c   1.000
_cell.angle_alpha   90.00
_cell.angle_beta   90.00
_cell.angle_gamma   90.00
#
_symmetry.space_group_name_H-M   'P 1'
#
loop_
_entity.id
_entity.type
_entity.pdbx_description
1 polymer ?
#
loop_
_entity_poly.entity_id
_entity_poly.type
_entity_poly.pdbx_seq_one_letter_code
_entity_poly.pdbx_strand_id
1 'polypeptide(L)' 'MRAPILFLSKEVYTRVFQKYGFHVEEEGYFSTDEETKPREFSYIIAKKTPISEETYSGFDTYY' A
#
# COMPACT_ATOMS: atom_id res chain seq x y z
N MET A 1 -18.92 -3.17 9.06
CA MET A 1 -18.20 -1.87 9.03
C MET A 1 -17.58 -1.70 7.64
N ARG A 2 -17.83 -0.60 6.93
CA ARG A 2 -17.18 -0.28 5.64
C ARG A 2 -15.95 0.59 5.92
N ALA A 3 -14.79 0.25 5.37
CA ALA A 3 -13.61 1.12 5.47
C ALA A 3 -13.86 2.41 4.68
N PRO A 4 -13.47 3.59 5.20
CA PRO A 4 -13.59 4.84 4.46
C PRO A 4 -12.68 4.83 3.22
N ILE A 5 -13.18 5.35 2.10
CA ILE A 5 -12.40 5.54 0.88
C ILE A 5 -11.49 6.74 1.09
N LEU A 6 -10.18 6.51 1.11
CA LEU A 6 -9.16 7.56 1.18
C LEU A 6 -8.68 7.89 -0.24
N PHE A 7 -9.02 9.09 -0.71
CA PHE A 7 -8.46 9.63 -1.95
C PHE A 7 -7.08 10.21 -1.64
N LEU A 8 -6.03 9.39 -1.79
CA LEU A 8 -4.65 9.81 -1.60
C LEU A 8 -4.02 10.10 -2.96
N SER A 9 -3.32 11.23 -3.08
CA SER A 9 -2.49 11.48 -4.25
C SER A 9 -1.27 10.55 -4.25
N LYS A 10 -0.66 10.37 -5.44
CA LYS A 10 0.57 9.59 -5.60
C LYS A 10 1.68 10.01 -4.65
N GLU A 11 1.86 11.31 -4.50
CA GLU A 11 2.85 11.87 -3.60
C GLU A 11 2.61 11.44 -2.14
N VAL A 12 1.35 11.39 -1.71
CA VAL A 12 0.98 11.05 -0.34
C VAL A 12 1.24 9.57 -0.05
N TYR A 13 0.73 8.65 -0.87
CA TYR A 13 0.96 7.22 -0.60
C TYR A 13 2.44 6.85 -0.75
N THR A 14 3.18 7.49 -1.66
CA THR A 14 4.61 7.23 -1.84
C THR A 14 5.40 7.63 -0.59
N ARG A 15 5.12 8.80 0.00
CA ARG A 15 5.75 9.22 1.26
C ARG A 15 5.42 8.28 2.42
N VAL A 16 4.17 7.82 2.50
CA VAL A 16 3.75 6.86 3.52
C VAL A 16 4.53 5.55 3.34
N PHE A 17 4.55 5.00 2.13
CA PHE A 17 5.26 3.74 1.84
C PHE A 17 6.74 3.84 2.18
N GLN A 18 7.43 4.91 1.74
CA GLN A 18 8.83 5.15 2.09
C GLN A 18 9.05 5.24 3.61
N LYS A 19 8.20 5.99 4.32
CA LYS A 19 8.28 6.13 5.79
C LYS A 19 8.18 4.77 6.50
N TYR A 20 7.40 3.84 5.97
CA TYR A 20 7.21 2.51 6.54
C TYR A 20 8.11 1.43 5.90
N GLY A 21 9.11 1.84 5.11
CA GLY A 21 10.06 0.91 4.49
C GLY A 21 9.44 0.04 3.41
N PHE A 22 8.45 0.55 2.67
CA PHE A 22 7.91 -0.09 1.47
C PHE A 22 8.47 0.60 0.23
N HIS A 23 8.80 -0.20 -0.79
CA HIS A 23 9.10 0.27 -2.13
C HIS A 23 7.98 -0.15 -3.09
N VAL A 24 7.54 0.76 -3.94
CA VAL A 24 6.56 0.46 -5.00
C VAL A 24 7.27 -0.33 -6.10
N GLU A 25 6.75 -1.50 -6.46
CA GLU A 25 7.26 -2.32 -7.55
C GLU A 25 6.46 -2.09 -8.84
N GLU A 26 5.15 -1.94 -8.70
CA GLU A 26 4.23 -1.78 -9.83
C GLU A 26 3.05 -0.87 -9.45
N GLU A 27 2.61 -0.06 -10.39
CA GLU A 27 1.36 0.70 -10.29
C GLU A 27 0.66 0.66 -11.66
N GLY A 28 -0.67 0.63 -11.66
CA GLY A 28 -1.42 0.52 -12.90
C GLY A 28 -2.90 0.78 -12.72
N TYR A 29 -3.62 0.62 -13.82
CA TYR A 29 -5.06 0.76 -13.90
C TYR A 29 -5.63 -0.47 -14.57
N PHE A 30 -6.79 -0.92 -14.12
CA PHE A 30 -7.59 -1.89 -14.84
C PHE A 30 -9.03 -1.41 -14.92
N SER A 31 -9.67 -1.73 -16.04
CA SER A 31 -11.08 -1.47 -16.26
C SER A 31 -11.87 -2.76 -16.10
N THR A 32 -13.05 -2.70 -15.51
CA THR A 32 -14.00 -3.82 -15.58
C THR A 32 -14.74 -3.80 -16.91
N ASP A 33 -14.82 -4.95 -17.59
CA ASP A 33 -15.58 -5.15 -18.83
C ASP A 33 -17.11 -5.19 -18.61
N GLU A 34 -17.65 -4.32 -17.75
CA GLU A 34 -19.10 -4.16 -17.65
C GLU A 34 -19.58 -3.36 -18.88
N GLU A 35 -20.24 -4.05 -19.82
CA GLU A 35 -20.76 -3.50 -21.10
C GLU A 35 -21.56 -2.20 -20.95
N THR A 36 -22.13 -1.96 -19.77
CA THR A 36 -22.99 -0.79 -19.52
C THR A 36 -22.32 0.31 -18.72
N LYS A 37 -21.26 0.03 -17.94
CA LYS A 37 -20.53 1.00 -17.10
C LYS A 37 -19.11 0.51 -16.79
N PRO A 38 -18.12 0.74 -17.67
CA PRO A 38 -16.74 0.43 -17.33
C PRO A 38 -16.33 1.24 -16.10
N ARG A 39 -15.80 0.55 -15.07
CA ARG A 39 -15.23 1.18 -13.89
C ARG A 39 -13.72 1.03 -13.96
N GLU A 40 -13.03 2.15 -13.83
CA GLU A 40 -11.57 2.17 -13.73
C GLU A 40 -11.16 2.07 -12.28
N PHE A 41 -10.23 1.16 -12.00
CA PHE A 41 -9.62 0.97 -10.69
C PHE A 41 -8.11 1.13 -10.81
N SER A 42 -7.52 1.89 -9.89
CA SER A 42 -6.07 1.97 -9.71
C SER A 42 -5.60 0.89 -8.74
N TYR A 43 -4.46 0.28 -9.00
CA TYR A 43 -3.78 -0.61 -8.06
C TYR A 43 -2.31 -0.22 -7.87
N ILE A 44 -1.77 -0.58 -6.71
CA ILE A 44 -0.37 -0.36 -6.36
C ILE A 44 0.14 -1.63 -5.68
N ILE A 45 1.24 -2.17 -6.19
CA ILE A 45 1.97 -3.28 -5.58
C ILE A 45 3.21 -2.68 -4.93
N ALA A 46 3.29 -2.80 -3.61
CA ALA A 46 4.43 -2.35 -2.82
C ALA A 46 4.97 -3.49 -1.98
N LYS A 47 6.29 -3.62 -1.94
CA LYS A 47 6.99 -4.65 -1.18
C LYS A 47 7.71 -4.01 0.00
N LYS A 48 7.64 -4.67 1.15
CA LYS A 48 8.35 -4.23 2.34
C LYS A 48 9.83 -4.58 2.19
N THR A 49 10.71 -3.61 2.38
CA THR A 49 12.14 -3.87 2.51
C THR A 49 12.34 -4.80 3.70
N PRO A 50 12.94 -5.98 3.51
CA PRO A 50 13.25 -6.85 4.64
C PRO A 50 14.18 -6.08 5.57
N ILE A 51 13.71 -5.84 6.78
CA ILE A 51 14.57 -5.37 7.87
C ILE A 51 15.55 -6.53 8.10
N SER A 52 16.86 -6.26 8.04
CA SER A 52 17.86 -7.28 8.38
C SER A 52 17.56 -7.83 9.77
N GLU A 53 17.74 -9.14 9.97
CA GLU A 53 17.45 -9.86 11.23
C GLU A 53 18.28 -9.40 12.45
N GLU A 54 18.96 -8.25 12.39
CA GLU A 54 19.68 -7.64 13.52
C GLU A 54 18.80 -6.71 14.39
N THR A 55 17.50 -6.56 14.12
CA THR A 55 16.58 -5.72 14.92
C THR A 55 15.47 -6.49 15.64
N TYR A 56 15.69 -7.75 15.99
CA TYR A 56 14.91 -8.44 17.03
C TYR A 56 15.65 -8.43 18.38
N SER A 57 15.84 -7.22 18.92
CA SER A 57 16.10 -7.02 20.34
C SER A 57 14.95 -6.17 20.88
N GLY A 58 13.95 -6.81 21.47
CA GLY A 58 12.91 -6.11 22.22
C GLY A 58 11.51 -6.63 21.94
N PHE A 59 11.20 -7.82 22.44
CA PHE A 59 9.86 -8.10 22.93
C PHE A 59 9.55 -7.10 24.04
N ASP A 60 9.03 -5.91 23.70
CA ASP A 60 8.35 -5.07 24.69
C ASP A 60 6.99 -5.70 24.97
N THR A 61 6.98 -6.58 25.97
CA THR A 61 5.77 -7.11 26.57
C THR A 61 5.24 -6.03 27.51
N TYR A 62 4.15 -5.35 27.15
CA TYR A 62 3.38 -4.55 28.10
C TYR A 62 2.23 -5.41 28.63
N TYR A 63 2.20 -5.61 29.95
CA TYR A 63 1.13 -6.29 30.70
C TYR A 63 -0.22 -5.62 30.50
#